data_AF-A0A5J5ER14-F1
#
_entry.id   AF-A0A5J5ER14-F1
#
_cell.length_a   1.000
_cell.length_b   1.000
_cell.length_c   1.000
_cell.angle_alpha   90.00
_cell.angle_beta   90.00
_cell.angle_gamma   90.00
#
_symmetry.space_group_name_H-M   'P 1'
#
loop_
_entity.id
_entity.type
_entity.pdbx_description
1 polymer ?
#
loop_
_entity_poly.entity_id
_entity_poly.type
_entity_poly.pdbx_seq_one_letter_code
_entity_poly.pdbx_strand_id
1 'polypeptide(L)'
;MHRSLATLVLVFLIAFAIAATSSSAHTPATVRRDVVCNGIVGNSDMYGLGIRIGVYLQAFALLIAHYFEQPSFNNIRFSSFAFQLSMFVGVVYVTVSDPELEAAEAAIVVMFMLCSTTVIYKRRPQRLSWDKEWIVLFLEIFISIGISGYSVWFWFAGLDALKHSPDPCAGYAFLFAKVSMYGQFRMFMRFYTVYMMVAFAVGLYILVWSSSRKEQGVVQNDTPEDPEANKLPTTAATEPTDGKPVARPNKYVRMVSGFLPAIIFIFFVLAVELMIRWNNITGVGTVRSVGQLIPLFMGILSLFSIILDWEKPKKMPWQYVY
;
A
#
# COMPACT_ATOMS: atom_id res chain seq x y z
N MET A 1 -11.07 16.99 14.31
CA MET A 1 -11.27 15.66 13.66
C MET A 1 -12.00 15.80 12.33
N HIS A 2 -13.21 16.39 12.29
CA HIS A 2 -13.97 16.61 11.04
C HIS A 2 -13.23 17.41 9.98
N ARG A 3 -12.45 18.45 10.35
CA ARG A 3 -11.67 19.24 9.39
C ARG A 3 -10.62 18.41 8.64
N SER A 4 -9.85 17.56 9.33
CA SER A 4 -8.79 16.73 8.71
C SER A 4 -9.36 15.62 7.82
N LEU A 5 -10.49 15.00 8.20
CA LEU A 5 -11.18 14.02 7.37
C LEU A 5 -11.74 14.68 6.10
N ALA A 6 -12.40 15.83 6.24
CA ALA A 6 -12.91 16.59 5.11
C ALA A 6 -11.77 17.00 4.16
N THR A 7 -10.60 17.38 4.68
CA THR A 7 -9.42 17.66 3.83
C THR A 7 -8.94 16.42 3.09
N LEU A 8 -8.81 15.26 3.74
CA LEU A 8 -8.37 14.02 3.06
C LEU A 8 -9.37 13.55 2.00
N VAL A 9 -10.67 13.60 2.29
CA VAL A 9 -11.73 13.28 1.32
C VAL A 9 -11.73 14.29 0.17
N LEU A 10 -11.61 15.58 0.46
CA LEU A 10 -11.53 16.61 -0.57
C LEU A 10 -10.29 16.43 -1.45
N VAL A 11 -9.14 16.11 -0.87
CA VAL A 11 -7.91 15.82 -1.62
C VAL A 11 -8.07 14.57 -2.49
N PHE A 12 -8.69 13.52 -1.97
CA PHE A 12 -9.04 12.32 -2.75
C PHE A 12 -9.97 12.67 -3.93
N LEU A 13 -11.03 13.42 -3.67
CA LEU A 13 -11.99 13.85 -4.70
C LEU A 13 -11.34 14.77 -5.72
N ILE A 14 -10.45 15.68 -5.32
CA ILE A 14 -9.69 16.54 -6.22
C ILE A 14 -8.72 15.72 -7.06
N ALA A 15 -7.98 14.78 -6.47
CA ALA A 15 -7.08 13.90 -7.22
C ALA A 15 -7.85 13.04 -8.23
N PHE A 16 -8.99 12.48 -7.81
CA PHE A 16 -9.89 11.73 -8.68
C PHE A 16 -10.49 12.63 -9.78
N ALA A 17 -10.88 13.85 -9.44
CA ALA A 17 -11.40 14.82 -10.39
C ALA A 17 -10.32 15.31 -11.36
N ILE A 18 -9.06 15.48 -10.94
CA ILE A 18 -7.92 15.81 -11.81
C ILE A 18 -7.61 14.63 -12.73
N ALA A 19 -7.62 13.41 -12.20
CA ALA A 19 -7.52 12.19 -13.02
C ALA A 19 -8.69 12.12 -14.02
N ALA A 20 -9.90 12.52 -13.64
CA ALA A 20 -11.07 12.52 -14.51
C ALA A 20 -11.07 13.68 -15.53
N THR A 21 -10.59 14.88 -15.18
CA THR A 21 -10.63 16.11 -16.01
C THR A 21 -9.39 16.31 -16.88
N SER A 22 -8.25 15.71 -16.53
CA SER A 22 -7.14 15.50 -17.48
C SER A 22 -7.53 14.63 -18.68
N SER A 23 -8.78 14.14 -18.74
CA SER A 23 -9.38 13.54 -19.94
C SER A 23 -9.63 14.56 -21.06
N SER A 24 -9.60 15.87 -20.79
CA SER A 24 -10.01 16.91 -21.74
C SER A 24 -8.87 17.76 -22.31
N ALA A 25 -7.61 17.47 -21.99
CA ALA A 25 -6.49 18.20 -22.60
C ALA A 25 -6.22 17.68 -24.01
N HIS A 26 -7.04 18.10 -24.97
CA HIS A 26 -6.65 18.12 -26.38
C HIS A 26 -5.42 19.02 -26.53
N THR A 27 -4.27 18.41 -26.77
CA THR A 27 -3.08 19.10 -27.27
C THR A 27 -3.43 19.81 -28.59
N PRO A 28 -3.03 21.09 -28.78
CA PRO A 28 -3.27 21.80 -30.02
C PRO A 28 -2.52 21.12 -31.16
N ALA A 29 -3.24 20.89 -32.25
CA ALA A 29 -2.78 20.19 -33.43
C ALA A 29 -1.64 20.95 -34.13
N THR A 30 -0.42 20.42 -34.05
CA THR A 30 0.60 20.62 -35.07
C THR A 30 0.60 19.40 -35.99
N VAL A 31 0.28 19.65 -37.27
CA VAL A 31 0.21 18.69 -38.38
C VAL A 31 1.37 17.69 -38.34
N ARG A 32 1.10 16.48 -37.86
CA ARG A 32 1.96 15.31 -38.01
C ARG A 32 1.09 14.25 -38.68
N ARG A 33 1.56 13.72 -39.81
CA ARG A 33 0.91 12.67 -40.63
C ARG A 33 0.10 11.72 -39.74
N ASP A 34 -1.12 11.38 -40.15
CA ASP A 34 -2.06 10.51 -39.44
C ASP A 34 -1.40 9.20 -39.01
N VAL A 35 -0.75 9.22 -37.85
CA VAL A 35 -0.24 8.04 -37.18
C VAL A 35 -1.47 7.39 -36.57
N VAL A 36 -2.04 6.43 -37.28
CA VAL A 36 -3.15 5.62 -36.79
C VAL A 36 -2.61 4.79 -35.63
N CYS A 37 -2.92 5.20 -34.41
CA CYS A 37 -2.59 4.44 -33.20
C CYS A 37 -3.62 3.30 -33.05
N ASN A 38 -3.25 2.08 -33.40
CA ASN A 38 -4.02 0.89 -33.04
C ASN A 38 -3.73 0.62 -31.56
N GLY A 39 -4.46 1.27 -30.65
CA GLY A 39 -4.19 1.20 -29.21
C GLY A 39 -4.05 -0.23 -28.66
N ILE A 40 -3.37 -0.39 -27.52
CA ILE A 40 -3.14 -1.70 -26.90
C ILE A 40 -4.49 -2.30 -26.47
N VAL A 41 -4.75 -3.56 -26.83
CA VAL A 41 -5.92 -4.30 -26.33
C VAL A 41 -5.57 -4.82 -24.94
N GLY A 42 -6.09 -4.16 -23.91
CA GLY A 42 -5.72 -4.45 -22.54
C GLY A 42 -6.48 -5.61 -21.90
N ASN A 43 -5.80 -6.37 -21.05
CA ASN A 43 -6.44 -7.42 -20.27
C ASN A 43 -7.25 -6.84 -19.09
N SER A 44 -8.57 -6.86 -19.24
CA SER A 44 -9.51 -6.32 -18.24
C SER A 44 -9.50 -7.08 -16.90
N ASP A 45 -8.99 -8.31 -16.86
CA ASP A 45 -8.90 -9.11 -15.63
C ASP A 45 -7.63 -8.81 -14.82
N MET A 46 -6.67 -8.08 -15.38
CA MET A 46 -5.47 -7.65 -14.65
C MET A 46 -5.62 -6.26 -14.05
N TYR A 47 -6.23 -5.32 -14.77
CA TYR A 47 -6.35 -3.92 -14.34
C TYR A 47 -7.60 -3.23 -14.90
N GLY A 48 -8.67 -3.99 -15.13
CA GLY A 48 -9.98 -3.45 -15.52
C GLY A 48 -10.57 -2.49 -14.49
N LEU A 49 -11.61 -1.76 -14.88
CA LEU A 49 -12.17 -0.66 -14.08
C LEU A 49 -12.52 -1.09 -12.64
N GLY A 50 -13.12 -2.26 -12.45
CA GLY A 50 -13.50 -2.72 -11.11
C GLY A 50 -12.30 -3.02 -10.21
N ILE A 51 -11.22 -3.56 -10.80
CA ILE A 51 -9.95 -3.81 -10.11
C ILE A 51 -9.33 -2.48 -9.67
N ARG A 52 -9.24 -1.51 -10.58
CA ARG A 52 -8.65 -0.19 -10.31
C ARG A 52 -9.36 0.54 -9.18
N ILE A 53 -10.69 0.67 -9.29
CA ILE A 53 -11.50 1.29 -8.25
C ILE A 53 -11.34 0.53 -6.94
N GLY A 54 -11.37 -0.81 -6.97
CA GLY A 54 -11.13 -1.65 -5.80
C GLY A 54 -9.80 -1.34 -5.10
N VAL A 55 -8.69 -1.33 -5.84
CA VAL A 55 -7.35 -1.01 -5.33
C VAL A 55 -7.33 0.39 -4.70
N TYR A 56 -7.92 1.37 -5.39
CA TYR A 56 -7.93 2.76 -4.92
C TYR A 56 -8.73 2.89 -3.62
N LEU A 57 -9.89 2.24 -3.53
CA LEU A 57 -10.71 2.25 -2.33
C LEU A 57 -10.02 1.52 -1.17
N GLN A 58 -9.36 0.39 -1.43
CA GLN A 58 -8.59 -0.34 -0.41
C GLN A 58 -7.43 0.49 0.14
N ALA A 59 -6.61 1.08 -0.74
CA ALA A 59 -5.49 1.92 -0.33
C ALA A 59 -5.96 3.17 0.44
N PHE A 60 -7.06 3.79 -0.01
CA PHE A 60 -7.67 4.92 0.69
C PHE A 60 -8.23 4.52 2.07
N ALA A 61 -8.91 3.37 2.16
CA ALA A 61 -9.40 2.83 3.43
C ALA A 61 -8.24 2.58 4.41
N LEU A 62 -7.15 1.99 3.94
CA LEU A 62 -5.97 1.74 4.75
C LEU A 62 -5.33 3.04 5.28
N LEU A 63 -5.27 4.08 4.44
CA LEU A 63 -4.77 5.40 4.83
C LEU A 63 -5.62 6.04 5.94
N ILE A 64 -6.95 6.02 5.78
CA ILE A 64 -7.87 6.54 6.79
C ILE A 64 -7.79 5.73 8.08
N ALA A 65 -7.87 4.40 7.96
CA ALA A 65 -7.82 3.50 9.10
C ALA A 65 -6.52 3.66 9.90
N HIS A 66 -5.40 3.87 9.22
CA HIS A 66 -4.13 4.17 9.85
C HIS A 66 -4.14 5.54 10.55
N TYR A 67 -4.47 6.61 9.82
CA TYR A 67 -4.39 7.99 10.33
C TYR A 67 -5.32 8.25 11.53
N PHE A 68 -6.51 7.63 11.53
CA PHE A 68 -7.48 7.75 12.61
C PHE A 68 -7.36 6.67 13.67
N GLU A 69 -6.38 5.75 13.55
CA GLU A 69 -6.18 4.63 14.46
C GLU A 69 -7.48 3.82 14.65
N GLN A 70 -8.13 3.43 13.55
CA GLN A 70 -9.39 2.70 13.57
C GLN A 70 -9.21 1.26 14.09
N PRO A 71 -10.16 0.70 14.85
CA PRO A 71 -10.05 -0.66 15.37
C PRO A 71 -10.08 -1.73 14.25
N SER A 72 -10.81 -1.52 13.16
CA SER A 72 -10.85 -2.41 11.98
C SER A 72 -9.56 -2.43 11.14
N PHE A 73 -8.55 -1.63 11.48
CA PHE A 73 -7.30 -1.51 10.70
C PHE A 73 -6.69 -2.86 10.33
N ASN A 74 -6.62 -3.83 11.25
CA ASN A 74 -6.03 -5.14 10.97
C ASN A 74 -6.82 -5.95 9.94
N ASN A 75 -8.15 -5.85 9.94
CA ASN A 75 -9.01 -6.54 8.96
C ASN A 75 -8.89 -5.91 7.57
N ILE A 76 -8.79 -4.58 7.52
CA ILE A 76 -8.57 -3.83 6.26
C ILE A 76 -7.18 -4.15 5.71
N ARG A 77 -6.16 -4.19 6.57
CA ARG A 77 -4.79 -4.58 6.23
C ARG A 77 -4.73 -6.00 5.68
N PHE A 78 -5.37 -6.97 6.35
CA PHE A 78 -5.44 -8.35 5.86
C PHE A 78 -6.12 -8.46 4.49
N SER A 79 -7.22 -7.72 4.30
CA SER A 79 -7.93 -7.66 3.01
C SER A 79 -7.05 -7.08 1.89
N SER A 80 -6.31 -6.02 2.20
CA SER A 80 -5.34 -5.41 1.27
C SER A 80 -4.20 -6.38 0.93
N PHE A 81 -3.69 -7.12 1.92
CA PHE A 81 -2.66 -8.14 1.73
C PHE A 81 -3.15 -9.26 0.78
N ALA A 82 -4.34 -9.81 1.04
CA ALA A 82 -4.89 -10.88 0.21
C ALA A 82 -5.07 -10.44 -1.25
N PHE A 83 -5.51 -9.19 -1.45
CA PHE A 83 -5.62 -8.62 -2.77
C PHE A 83 -4.26 -8.41 -3.45
N GLN A 84 -3.28 -7.89 -2.72
CA GLN A 84 -1.91 -7.71 -3.20
C GLN A 84 -1.25 -9.05 -3.58
N LEU A 85 -1.47 -10.10 -2.78
CA LEU A 85 -1.04 -11.46 -3.10
C LEU A 85 -1.67 -11.97 -4.41
N SER A 86 -2.99 -11.78 -4.57
CA SER A 86 -3.70 -12.18 -5.78
C SER A 86 -3.16 -11.48 -7.03
N MET A 87 -2.93 -10.17 -6.96
CA MET A 87 -2.34 -9.40 -8.06
C MET A 87 -0.92 -9.88 -8.38
N PHE A 88 -0.13 -10.21 -7.35
CA PHE A 88 1.25 -10.67 -7.53
C PHE A 88 1.30 -12.03 -8.22
N VAL A 89 0.50 -12.98 -7.74
CA VAL A 89 0.38 -14.29 -8.39
C VAL A 89 -0.15 -14.13 -9.82
N GLY A 90 -1.15 -13.27 -10.03
CA GLY A 90 -1.71 -13.00 -11.34
C GLY A 90 -0.68 -12.44 -12.33
N VAL A 91 0.09 -11.42 -11.94
CA VAL A 91 1.10 -10.84 -12.84
C VAL A 91 2.20 -11.84 -13.15
N VAL A 92 2.67 -12.61 -12.18
CA VAL A 92 3.69 -13.65 -12.40
C VAL A 92 3.17 -14.73 -13.33
N TYR A 93 1.94 -15.20 -13.10
CA TYR A 93 1.32 -16.22 -13.93
C TYR A 93 1.18 -15.75 -15.39
N VAL A 94 0.64 -14.56 -15.63
CA VAL A 94 0.46 -14.01 -16.99
C VAL A 94 1.82 -13.72 -17.63
N THR A 95 2.79 -13.22 -16.88
CA THR A 95 4.16 -12.97 -17.39
C THR A 95 4.81 -14.24 -17.96
N VAL A 96 4.52 -15.41 -17.39
CA VAL A 96 5.10 -16.69 -17.83
C VAL A 96 4.21 -17.39 -18.86
N SER A 97 2.90 -17.22 -18.77
CA SER A 97 1.93 -17.99 -19.57
C SER A 97 1.51 -17.30 -20.86
N ASP A 98 1.58 -15.97 -20.91
CA ASP A 98 1.08 -15.17 -22.01
C ASP A 98 2.22 -14.41 -22.72
N PRO A 99 2.66 -14.86 -23.91
CA PRO A 99 3.67 -14.16 -24.68
C PRO A 99 3.16 -12.84 -25.28
N GLU A 100 1.85 -12.60 -25.27
CA GLU A 100 1.26 -11.36 -25.78
C GLU A 100 1.19 -10.25 -24.73
N LEU A 101 1.58 -10.53 -23.47
CA LEU A 101 1.61 -9.54 -22.40
C LEU A 101 2.50 -8.36 -22.77
N GLU A 102 1.89 -7.18 -22.89
CA GLU A 102 2.59 -5.95 -23.20
C GLU A 102 3.29 -5.41 -21.95
N ALA A 103 4.51 -4.88 -22.13
CA ALA A 103 5.29 -4.31 -21.04
C ALA A 103 4.54 -3.18 -20.29
N ALA A 104 3.69 -2.42 -20.99
CA ALA A 104 2.86 -1.36 -20.40
C ALA A 104 1.82 -1.90 -19.39
N GLU A 105 1.27 -3.09 -19.65
CA GLU A 105 0.26 -3.72 -18.79
C GLU A 105 0.90 -4.23 -17.50
N ALA A 106 2.02 -4.92 -17.62
CA ALA A 106 2.82 -5.35 -16.48
C ALA A 106 3.29 -4.14 -15.64
N ALA A 107 3.69 -3.04 -16.28
CA ALA A 107 4.08 -1.81 -15.58
C ALA A 107 2.93 -1.23 -14.73
N ILE A 108 1.68 -1.23 -15.22
CA ILE A 108 0.51 -0.78 -14.47
C ILE A 108 0.33 -1.62 -13.20
N VAL A 109 0.43 -2.94 -13.34
CA VAL A 109 0.26 -3.86 -12.21
C VAL A 109 1.38 -3.70 -11.18
N VAL A 110 2.63 -3.49 -11.63
CA VAL A 110 3.75 -3.14 -10.74
C VAL A 110 3.49 -1.85 -9.98
N MET A 111 2.91 -0.82 -10.62
CA MET A 111 2.56 0.44 -9.95
C MET A 111 1.52 0.24 -8.83
N PHE A 112 0.50 -0.60 -9.03
CA PHE A 112 -0.45 -0.94 -7.95
C PHE A 112 0.24 -1.59 -6.76
N MET A 113 1.15 -2.52 -7.02
CA MET A 113 1.86 -3.24 -5.96
C MET A 113 2.75 -2.30 -5.14
N LEU A 114 3.42 -1.35 -5.80
CA LEU A 114 4.27 -0.37 -5.14
C LEU A 114 3.45 0.58 -4.25
N CYS A 115 2.26 0.98 -4.68
CA CYS A 115 1.35 1.83 -3.89
C CYS A 115 0.96 1.21 -2.53
N SER A 116 0.84 -0.12 -2.45
CA SER A 116 0.36 -0.82 -1.25
C SER A 116 1.47 -1.10 -0.21
N THR A 117 2.75 -1.09 -0.61
CA THR A 117 3.89 -1.45 0.27
C THR A 117 4.32 -0.37 1.28
N THR A 118 3.83 0.86 1.17
CA THR A 118 4.35 2.01 1.95
C THR A 118 3.81 2.14 3.39
N VAL A 119 3.23 1.09 3.96
CA VAL A 119 2.43 1.14 5.20
C VAL A 119 2.95 0.13 6.23
N ILE A 120 4.27 0.10 6.47
CA ILE A 120 4.82 -0.63 7.63
C ILE A 120 4.58 0.21 8.88
N TYR A 121 3.39 0.08 9.46
CA TYR A 121 3.05 0.81 10.68
C TYR A 121 3.20 -0.05 11.92
N LYS A 122 4.06 0.46 12.83
CA LYS A 122 4.05 0.14 14.26
C LYS A 122 2.68 0.53 14.84
N ARG A 123 1.72 -0.39 14.81
CA ARG A 123 0.68 -0.39 15.84
C ARG A 123 1.21 -1.23 17.00
N ARG A 124 1.26 -0.65 18.20
CA ARG A 124 1.50 -1.45 19.41
C ARG A 124 0.40 -2.52 19.48
N PRO A 125 0.73 -3.78 19.80
CA PRO A 125 -0.25 -4.85 19.87
C PRO A 125 -1.30 -4.48 20.90
N GLN A 126 -2.54 -4.36 20.45
CA GLN A 126 -3.67 -4.14 21.32
C GLN A 126 -4.49 -5.44 21.33
N ARG A 127 -4.18 -6.28 22.33
CA ARG A 127 -5.00 -7.40 22.82
C ARG A 127 -5.22 -8.61 21.90
N LEU A 128 -4.58 -8.74 20.74
CA LEU A 128 -4.63 -10.00 19.98
C LEU A 128 -3.52 -10.95 20.45
N SER A 129 -3.82 -12.24 20.57
CA SER A 129 -2.86 -13.28 20.99
C SER A 129 -1.61 -13.24 20.11
N TRP A 130 -0.43 -13.19 20.75
CA TRP A 130 0.88 -13.03 20.12
C TRP A 130 1.13 -13.97 18.92
N ASP A 131 0.57 -15.18 18.90
CA ASP A 131 0.81 -16.18 17.84
C ASP A 131 0.22 -15.82 16.46
N LYS A 132 -0.93 -15.14 16.40
CA LYS A 132 -1.63 -14.85 15.12
C LYS A 132 -1.02 -13.66 14.39
N GLU A 133 -0.42 -12.71 15.11
CA GLU A 133 0.15 -11.49 14.53
C GLU A 133 1.46 -11.76 13.79
N TRP A 134 2.28 -12.69 14.29
CA TRP A 134 3.53 -13.11 13.63
C TRP A 134 3.28 -13.78 12.29
N ILE A 135 2.21 -14.58 12.17
CA ILE A 135 1.83 -15.22 10.90
C ILE A 135 1.49 -14.17 9.85
N VAL A 136 0.64 -13.19 10.20
CA VAL A 136 0.27 -12.11 9.27
C VAL A 136 1.48 -11.26 8.89
N LEU A 137 2.32 -10.91 9.85
CA LEU A 137 3.56 -10.17 9.58
C LEU A 137 4.51 -10.96 8.67
N PHE A 138 4.71 -12.25 8.92
CA PHE A 138 5.55 -13.11 8.10
C PHE A 138 5.04 -13.20 6.66
N LEU A 139 3.72 -13.40 6.48
CA LEU A 139 3.09 -13.45 5.17
C LEU A 139 3.26 -12.13 4.41
N GLU A 140 3.09 -10.99 5.10
CA GLU A 140 3.30 -9.66 4.51
C GLU A 140 4.76 -9.39 4.12
N ILE A 141 5.72 -9.86 4.94
CA ILE A 141 7.14 -9.78 4.60
C ILE A 141 7.44 -10.62 3.36
N PHE A 142 6.95 -11.85 3.33
CA PHE A 142 7.15 -12.77 2.22
C PHE A 142 6.61 -12.19 0.91
N ILE A 143 5.38 -11.67 0.90
CA ILE A 143 4.83 -11.06 -0.32
C ILE A 143 5.58 -9.79 -0.72
N SER A 144 6.03 -8.97 0.25
CA SER A 144 6.78 -7.74 -0.04
C SER A 144 8.12 -8.04 -0.70
N ILE A 145 8.79 -9.12 -0.27
CA ILE A 145 10.02 -9.62 -0.92
C ILE A 145 9.71 -10.09 -2.35
N GLY A 146 8.63 -10.87 -2.54
CA GLY A 146 8.22 -11.33 -3.87
C GLY A 146 7.95 -10.18 -4.83
N ILE A 147 7.19 -9.18 -4.39
CA ILE A 147 6.87 -7.97 -5.17
C ILE A 147 8.12 -7.16 -5.49
N SER A 148 9.00 -6.97 -4.50
CA SER A 148 10.26 -6.25 -4.71
C SER A 148 11.14 -6.99 -5.73
N GLY A 149 11.23 -8.32 -5.64
CA GLY A 149 11.96 -9.15 -6.58
C GLY A 149 11.41 -9.06 -8.01
N TYR A 150 10.09 -9.18 -8.17
CA TYR A 150 9.44 -9.01 -9.49
C TYR A 150 9.65 -7.59 -10.04
N SER A 151 9.53 -6.56 -9.19
CA SER A 151 9.75 -5.17 -9.61
C SER A 151 11.18 -4.94 -10.09
N VAL A 152 12.19 -5.45 -9.37
CA VAL A 152 13.59 -5.40 -9.79
C VAL A 152 13.76 -6.11 -11.14
N TRP A 153 13.29 -7.35 -11.26
CA TRP A 153 13.36 -8.07 -12.53
C TRP A 153 12.70 -7.27 -13.68
N PHE A 154 11.50 -6.73 -13.45
CA PHE A 154 10.72 -5.98 -14.43
C PHE A 154 11.49 -4.76 -14.97
N TRP A 155 12.01 -3.89 -14.10
CA TRP A 155 12.72 -2.67 -14.56
C TRP A 155 14.12 -2.94 -15.12
N PHE A 156 14.77 -4.02 -14.68
CA PHE A 156 16.11 -4.37 -15.14
C PHE A 156 16.08 -5.14 -16.46
N ALA A 157 15.27 -6.17 -16.58
CA ALA A 157 15.24 -7.07 -17.74
C ALA A 157 13.83 -7.26 -18.34
N GLY A 158 12.79 -7.33 -17.51
CA GLY A 158 11.43 -7.65 -17.95
C GLY A 158 10.85 -6.68 -18.98
N LEU A 159 11.18 -5.38 -18.89
CA LEU A 159 10.73 -4.37 -19.86
C LEU A 159 11.19 -4.66 -21.30
N ASP A 160 12.37 -5.28 -21.47
CA ASP A 160 12.90 -5.67 -22.79
C ASP A 160 12.50 -7.10 -23.17
N ALA A 161 12.15 -7.94 -22.19
CA ALA A 161 11.76 -9.33 -22.40
C ALA A 161 10.28 -9.49 -22.80
N LEU A 162 9.42 -8.56 -22.37
CA LEU A 162 8.01 -8.53 -22.70
C LEU A 162 7.77 -7.92 -24.09
N LYS A 163 6.59 -8.20 -24.64
CA LYS A 163 6.19 -7.67 -25.94
C LYS A 163 6.20 -6.13 -25.91
N HIS A 164 6.73 -5.58 -26.99
CA HIS A 164 6.70 -4.16 -27.26
C HIS A 164 5.80 -3.93 -28.48
N SER A 165 4.69 -3.23 -28.29
CA SER A 165 3.90 -2.79 -29.43
C SER A 165 4.76 -1.92 -30.36
N PRO A 166 4.79 -2.21 -31.67
CA PRO A 166 5.50 -1.40 -32.67
C PRO A 166 4.87 -0.01 -32.86
N ASP A 167 3.72 0.25 -32.24
CA ASP A 167 3.02 1.52 -32.37
C ASP A 167 3.77 2.65 -31.65
N PRO A 168 3.97 3.81 -32.32
CA PRO A 168 4.62 4.98 -31.71
C PRO A 168 3.81 5.60 -30.56
N CYS A 169 2.60 5.10 -30.33
CA CYS A 169 1.66 5.56 -29.31
C CYS A 169 1.70 4.72 -28.03
N ALA A 170 2.44 3.61 -28.02
CA ALA A 170 2.67 2.75 -26.86
C ALA A 170 4.04 3.02 -26.23
N GLY A 171 4.25 2.57 -24.99
CA GLY A 171 5.53 2.67 -24.30
C GLY A 171 5.73 3.90 -23.41
N TYR A 172 4.65 4.54 -22.92
CA TYR A 172 4.73 5.77 -22.10
C TYR A 172 4.40 5.53 -20.62
N ALA A 173 5.09 6.26 -19.74
CA ALA A 173 4.82 6.31 -18.30
C ALA A 173 4.66 7.75 -17.80
N PHE A 174 4.12 7.85 -16.59
CA PHE A 174 3.94 9.10 -15.87
C PHE A 174 5.11 9.41 -14.93
N LEU A 175 5.72 10.57 -15.15
CA LEU A 175 6.67 11.20 -14.24
C LEU A 175 6.45 12.72 -14.27
N PHE A 176 5.25 13.16 -13.87
CA PHE A 176 4.75 14.55 -14.00
C PHE A 176 4.59 15.07 -15.44
N ALA A 177 5.10 14.34 -16.43
CA ALA A 177 4.91 14.55 -17.84
C ALA A 177 4.83 13.18 -18.56
N LYS A 178 4.44 13.20 -19.85
CA LYS A 178 4.46 12.03 -20.72
C LYS A 178 5.90 11.70 -21.08
N VAL A 179 6.44 10.63 -20.50
CA VAL A 179 7.83 10.19 -20.70
C VAL A 179 7.85 8.77 -21.24
N SER A 180 8.82 8.44 -22.10
CA SER A 180 9.02 7.07 -22.58
C SER A 180 9.50 6.16 -21.45
N MET A 181 8.91 4.96 -21.34
CA MET A 181 9.29 3.94 -20.36
C MET A 181 10.70 3.40 -20.56
N TYR A 182 11.22 3.44 -21.78
CA TYR A 182 12.51 2.83 -22.15
C TYR A 182 13.71 3.75 -21.92
N GLY A 183 13.48 5.05 -21.71
CA GLY A 183 14.51 6.05 -21.53
C GLY A 183 14.88 6.32 -20.08
N GLN A 184 14.97 7.60 -19.73
CA GLN A 184 15.36 8.07 -18.39
C GLN A 184 14.42 7.58 -17.27
N PHE A 185 13.14 7.34 -17.60
CA PHE A 185 12.18 6.78 -16.64
C PHE A 185 12.61 5.40 -16.13
N ARG A 186 13.14 4.55 -17.01
CA ARG A 186 13.66 3.22 -16.63
C ARG A 186 14.77 3.33 -15.60
N MET A 187 15.71 4.24 -15.83
CA MET A 187 16.83 4.50 -14.91
C MET A 187 16.31 4.92 -13.54
N PHE A 188 15.35 5.85 -13.50
CA PHE A 188 14.70 6.29 -12.26
C PHE A 188 14.05 5.12 -11.52
N MET A 189 13.28 4.27 -12.21
CA MET A 189 12.60 3.13 -11.58
C MET A 189 13.57 2.05 -11.08
N ARG A 190 14.69 1.83 -11.76
CA ARG A 190 15.78 0.95 -11.27
C ARG A 190 16.34 1.44 -9.94
N PHE A 191 16.63 2.73 -9.81
CA PHE A 191 17.07 3.30 -8.53
C PHE A 191 15.99 3.23 -7.45
N TYR A 192 14.75 3.58 -7.80
CA TYR A 192 13.63 3.55 -6.87
C TYR A 192 13.37 2.16 -6.28
N THR A 193 13.41 1.12 -7.11
CA THR A 193 13.18 -0.26 -6.66
C THR A 193 14.29 -0.79 -5.78
N VAL A 194 15.55 -0.51 -6.12
CA VAL A 194 16.69 -0.86 -5.25
C VAL A 194 16.60 -0.09 -3.92
N TYR A 195 16.28 1.20 -3.96
CA TYR A 195 16.08 2.01 -2.76
C TYR A 195 14.99 1.42 -1.85
N MET A 196 13.84 1.04 -2.40
CA MET A 196 12.75 0.44 -1.63
C MET A 196 13.14 -0.91 -1.02
N MET A 197 13.89 -1.74 -1.75
CA MET A 197 14.40 -3.02 -1.22
C MET A 197 15.37 -2.80 -0.04
N VAL A 198 16.28 -1.82 -0.16
CA VAL A 198 17.21 -1.48 0.93
C VAL A 198 16.46 -0.89 2.12
N ALA A 199 15.53 0.04 1.90
CA ALA A 199 14.71 0.63 2.96
C ALA A 199 13.91 -0.44 3.72
N PHE A 200 13.37 -1.43 2.99
CA PHE A 200 12.67 -2.57 3.57
C PHE A 200 13.61 -3.44 4.43
N ALA A 201 14.79 -3.80 3.91
CA ALA A 201 15.78 -4.59 4.65
C ALA A 201 16.27 -3.88 5.93
N VAL A 202 16.52 -2.57 5.87
CA VAL A 202 16.87 -1.75 7.04
C VAL A 202 15.73 -1.71 8.05
N GLY A 203 14.48 -1.57 7.57
CA GLY A 203 13.29 -1.63 8.41
C GLY A 203 13.18 -2.95 9.18
N LEU A 204 13.38 -4.08 8.50
CA LEU A 204 13.41 -5.41 9.12
C LEU A 204 14.54 -5.55 10.15
N TYR A 205 15.75 -5.11 9.81
CA TYR A 205 16.88 -5.12 10.73
C TYR A 205 16.56 -4.34 12.01
N ILE A 206 15.99 -3.13 11.90
CA ILE A 206 15.58 -2.31 13.05
C ILE A 206 14.51 -3.03 13.88
N LEU A 207 13.56 -3.70 13.25
CA LEU A 207 12.51 -4.44 13.96
C LEU A 207 13.10 -5.57 14.79
N VAL A 208 13.94 -6.42 14.19
CA VAL A 208 14.61 -7.55 14.86
C VAL A 208 15.58 -7.08 15.95
N TRP A 209 16.33 -6.01 15.69
CA TRP A 209 17.21 -5.41 16.68
C TRP A 209 16.42 -4.83 17.86
N SER A 210 15.25 -4.25 17.60
CA SER A 210 14.39 -3.71 18.67
C SER A 210 13.67 -4.79 19.48
N SER A 211 13.37 -5.96 18.89
CA SER A 211 12.78 -7.09 19.62
C SER A 211 13.81 -7.76 20.52
N SER A 212 15.00 -8.05 19.99
CA SER A 212 16.11 -8.65 20.76
C SER A 212 16.52 -7.80 21.97
N ARG A 213 16.53 -6.46 21.85
CA ARG A 213 16.76 -5.58 23.01
C ARG A 213 15.69 -5.66 24.10
N LYS A 214 14.43 -5.86 23.73
CA LYS A 214 13.34 -5.99 24.71
C LYS A 214 13.49 -7.28 25.51
N GLU A 215 13.85 -8.37 24.85
CA GLU A 215 14.08 -9.66 25.51
C GLU A 215 15.27 -9.58 26.48
N GLN A 216 16.38 -8.94 26.09
CA GLN A 216 17.53 -8.74 26.98
C GLN A 216 17.22 -7.87 28.20
N GLY A 217 16.39 -6.83 28.04
CA GLY A 217 15.97 -5.97 29.16
C GLY A 217 15.00 -6.65 30.13
N VAL A 218 14.27 -7.67 29.69
CA VAL A 218 13.43 -8.52 30.56
C VAL A 218 14.30 -9.51 31.32
N VAL A 219 15.21 -10.21 30.64
CA VAL A 219 16.11 -11.20 31.25
C VAL A 219 17.07 -10.58 32.29
N GLN A 220 17.51 -9.34 32.10
CA GLN A 220 18.38 -8.62 33.06
C GLN A 220 17.65 -8.29 34.38
N ASN A 221 16.33 -8.14 34.37
CA ASN A 221 15.55 -7.84 35.59
C ASN A 221 15.16 -9.10 36.38
N ASP A 222 15.34 -10.29 35.81
CA ASP A 222 15.03 -11.59 36.43
C ASP A 222 16.26 -12.25 37.10
N THR A 223 17.33 -11.49 37.40
CA THR A 223 18.42 -12.01 38.25
C THR A 223 17.88 -12.36 39.65
N PRO A 224 18.28 -13.50 40.23
CA PRO A 224 17.66 -14.04 41.44
C PRO A 224 17.79 -13.05 42.61
N GLU A 225 16.65 -12.60 43.13
CA GLU A 225 16.55 -11.87 44.40
C GLU A 225 17.28 -12.65 45.49
N ASP A 226 18.09 -11.93 46.26
CA ASP A 226 18.73 -12.42 47.47
C ASP A 226 17.67 -13.04 48.40
N PRO A 227 17.77 -14.33 48.77
CA PRO A 227 16.76 -15.00 49.61
C PRO A 227 16.64 -14.44 51.03
N GLU A 228 17.48 -13.49 51.43
CA GLU A 228 17.43 -12.83 52.74
C GLU A 228 16.53 -11.58 52.82
N ALA A 229 16.06 -11.04 51.70
CA ALA A 229 15.23 -9.82 51.72
C ALA A 229 13.78 -10.04 52.20
N ASN A 230 13.34 -11.30 52.37
CA ASN A 230 11.94 -11.67 52.63
C ASN A 230 11.51 -11.73 54.11
N LYS A 231 12.20 -11.01 55.02
CA LYS A 231 11.89 -11.00 56.46
C LYS A 231 11.28 -9.70 57.01
N LEU A 232 10.65 -8.87 56.18
CA LEU A 232 9.88 -7.72 56.66
C LEU A 232 8.38 -7.87 56.33
N PRO A 233 7.48 -7.75 57.33
CA PRO A 233 6.07 -8.07 57.16
C PRO A 233 5.35 -7.07 56.26
N THR A 234 4.73 -7.65 55.24
CA THR A 234 3.65 -7.17 54.37
C THR A 234 2.77 -6.08 54.99
N THR A 235 3.11 -4.81 54.77
CA THR A 235 2.19 -3.66 54.85
C THR A 235 2.66 -2.53 53.95
N ALA A 236 2.74 -2.80 52.66
CA ALA A 236 2.62 -1.76 51.64
C ALA A 236 1.87 -2.39 50.49
N ALA A 237 0.65 -1.94 50.25
CA ALA A 237 -0.06 -2.22 49.02
C ALA A 237 0.85 -1.75 47.88
N THR A 238 1.45 -2.69 47.15
CA THR A 238 2.12 -2.39 45.90
C THR A 238 1.04 -1.90 44.95
N GLU A 239 0.90 -0.58 44.86
CA GLU A 239 0.13 0.06 43.81
C GLU A 239 0.56 -0.54 42.47
N PRO A 240 -0.38 -0.89 41.57
CA PRO A 240 -0.02 -1.39 40.26
C PRO A 240 0.83 -0.32 39.58
N THR A 241 2.10 -0.66 39.34
CA THR A 241 3.10 0.26 38.82
C THR A 241 2.57 0.86 37.52
N ASP A 242 2.25 2.14 37.63
CA ASP A 242 1.60 2.94 36.62
C ASP A 242 2.36 2.81 35.30
N GLY A 243 1.67 2.28 34.28
CA GLY A 243 2.24 2.00 32.97
C GLY A 243 2.80 3.30 32.40
N LYS A 244 4.14 3.40 32.31
CA LYS A 244 4.84 4.58 31.80
C LYS A 244 4.06 5.18 30.61
N PRO A 245 3.60 6.44 30.72
CA PRO A 245 2.74 7.03 29.69
C PRO A 245 3.47 6.96 28.35
N VAL A 246 2.84 6.28 27.40
CA VAL A 246 3.37 6.16 26.04
C VAL A 246 3.55 7.56 25.50
N ALA A 247 4.80 7.97 25.28
CA ALA A 247 5.13 9.27 24.73
C ALA A 247 4.30 9.45 23.44
N ARG A 248 3.34 10.38 23.47
CA ARG A 248 2.50 10.67 22.31
C ARG A 248 3.44 11.11 21.19
N PRO A 249 3.37 10.49 19.99
CA PRO A 249 4.22 10.88 18.89
C PRO A 249 4.05 12.38 18.64
N ASN A 250 5.17 13.06 18.40
CA ASN A 250 5.19 14.50 18.13
C ASN A 250 4.16 14.83 17.04
N LYS A 251 3.47 15.97 17.17
CA LYS A 251 2.45 16.44 16.21
C LYS A 251 2.95 16.36 14.76
N TYR A 252 4.23 16.68 14.53
CA TYR A 252 4.87 16.57 13.22
C TYR A 252 4.94 15.13 12.69
N VAL A 253 5.28 14.15 13.53
CA VAL A 253 5.34 12.73 13.14
C VAL A 253 3.97 12.23 12.71
N ARG A 254 2.93 12.58 13.48
CA ARG A 254 1.54 12.22 13.16
C ARG A 254 1.02 12.92 11.89
N MET A 255 1.49 14.13 11.63
CA MET A 255 1.15 14.87 10.42
C MET A 255 1.83 14.24 9.20
N VAL A 256 3.15 13.99 9.28
CA VAL A 256 3.93 13.34 8.22
C VAL A 256 3.39 11.94 7.90
N SER A 257 3.04 11.14 8.92
CA SER A 257 2.47 9.79 8.71
C SER A 257 1.09 9.78 8.07
N GLY A 258 0.40 10.92 7.99
CA GLY A 258 -0.87 11.05 7.25
C GLY A 258 -0.69 11.61 5.85
N PHE A 259 0.03 12.74 5.74
CA PHE A 259 0.13 13.50 4.49
C PHE A 259 1.06 12.85 3.46
N LEU A 260 2.20 12.31 3.88
CA LEU A 260 3.15 11.71 2.93
C LEU A 260 2.53 10.49 2.21
N PRO A 261 1.89 9.52 2.90
CA PRO A 261 1.18 8.44 2.22
C PRO A 261 0.04 8.92 1.32
N ALA A 262 -0.65 10.01 1.67
CA ALA A 262 -1.71 10.56 0.83
C ALA A 262 -1.17 11.11 -0.49
N ILE A 263 -0.04 11.82 -0.45
CA ILE A 263 0.64 12.32 -1.66
C ILE A 263 1.11 11.16 -2.52
N ILE A 264 1.73 10.14 -1.91
CA ILE A 264 2.21 8.94 -2.60
C ILE A 264 1.03 8.21 -3.27
N PHE A 265 -0.08 8.04 -2.56
CA PHE A 265 -1.30 7.43 -3.09
C PHE A 265 -1.82 8.17 -4.33
N ILE A 266 -1.93 9.50 -4.26
CA ILE A 266 -2.39 10.33 -5.38
C ILE A 266 -1.46 10.18 -6.58
N PHE A 267 -0.15 10.19 -6.33
CA PHE A 267 0.85 10.01 -7.38
C PHE A 267 0.65 8.68 -8.12
N PHE A 268 0.43 7.57 -7.41
CA PHE A 268 0.21 6.26 -8.03
C PHE A 268 -1.12 6.15 -8.79
N VAL A 269 -2.20 6.74 -8.26
CA VAL A 269 -3.49 6.81 -8.98
C VAL A 269 -3.31 7.55 -10.30
N LEU A 270 -2.67 8.72 -10.27
CA LEU A 270 -2.38 9.49 -11.47
C LEU A 270 -1.47 8.73 -12.43
N ALA A 271 -0.45 8.04 -11.91
CA ALA A 271 0.46 7.26 -12.74
C ALA A 271 -0.27 6.18 -13.54
N VAL A 272 -1.13 5.40 -12.88
CA VAL A 272 -1.93 4.35 -13.52
C VAL A 272 -2.89 4.92 -14.56
N GLU A 273 -3.70 5.92 -14.19
CA GLU A 273 -4.75 6.44 -15.08
C GLU A 273 -4.15 7.14 -16.31
N LEU A 274 -3.03 7.85 -16.13
CA LEU A 274 -2.33 8.49 -17.25
C LEU A 274 -1.58 7.47 -18.10
N MET A 275 -1.04 6.39 -17.53
CA MET A 275 -0.45 5.30 -18.31
C MET A 275 -1.48 4.64 -19.21
N ILE A 276 -2.67 4.30 -18.71
CA ILE A 276 -3.75 3.71 -19.52
C ILE A 276 -4.12 4.63 -20.69
N ARG A 277 -4.28 5.93 -20.42
CA ARG A 277 -4.66 6.90 -21.45
C ARG A 277 -3.55 7.17 -22.46
N TRP A 278 -2.33 7.38 -22.01
CA TRP A 278 -1.22 7.75 -22.89
C TRP A 278 -0.72 6.62 -23.76
N ASN A 279 -0.97 5.37 -23.36
CA ASN A 279 -0.74 4.16 -24.16
C ASN A 279 -1.98 3.73 -24.97
N ASN A 280 -3.07 4.52 -24.93
CA ASN A 280 -4.32 4.25 -25.63
C ASN A 280 -4.86 2.82 -25.38
N ILE A 281 -4.81 2.36 -24.12
CA ILE A 281 -5.24 1.01 -23.76
C ILE A 281 -6.77 0.93 -23.82
N THR A 282 -7.29 0.03 -24.63
CA THR A 282 -8.73 -0.21 -24.83
C THR A 282 -9.20 -1.47 -24.11
N GLY A 283 -10.51 -1.66 -23.96
CA GLY A 283 -11.08 -2.87 -23.33
C GLY A 283 -11.10 -2.91 -21.80
N VAL A 284 -10.45 -1.94 -21.12
CA VAL A 284 -10.29 -1.92 -19.65
C VAL A 284 -11.15 -0.88 -18.92
N GLY A 285 -11.98 -0.14 -19.66
CA GLY A 285 -12.81 0.96 -19.15
C GLY A 285 -14.18 0.55 -18.59
N THR A 286 -14.54 -0.73 -18.62
CA THR A 286 -15.85 -1.21 -18.20
C THR A 286 -15.74 -2.42 -17.26
N VAL A 287 -16.67 -2.55 -16.32
CA VAL A 287 -16.78 -3.73 -15.46
C VAL A 287 -17.56 -4.82 -16.20
N ARG A 288 -16.84 -5.77 -16.81
CA ARG A 288 -17.46 -6.86 -17.61
C ARG A 288 -17.21 -8.26 -17.06
N SER A 289 -16.20 -8.43 -16.22
CA SER A 289 -15.79 -9.73 -15.67
C SER A 289 -16.08 -9.81 -14.18
N VAL A 290 -16.50 -11.00 -13.73
CA VAL A 290 -16.73 -11.32 -12.31
C VAL A 290 -15.44 -11.16 -11.51
N GLY A 291 -14.27 -11.39 -12.12
CA GLY A 291 -12.97 -11.18 -11.49
C GLY A 291 -12.74 -9.74 -11.04
N GLN A 292 -13.38 -8.76 -11.69
CA GLN A 292 -13.30 -7.35 -11.33
C GLN A 292 -14.24 -6.95 -10.18
N LEU A 293 -15.25 -7.77 -9.87
CA LEU A 293 -16.20 -7.48 -8.79
C LEU A 293 -15.59 -7.75 -7.42
N ILE A 294 -14.75 -8.78 -7.31
CA ILE A 294 -14.13 -9.17 -6.02
C ILE A 294 -13.35 -7.97 -5.42
N PRO A 295 -12.42 -7.32 -6.15
CA PRO A 295 -11.66 -6.20 -5.60
C PRO A 295 -12.54 -4.98 -5.31
N LEU A 296 -13.53 -4.73 -6.17
CA LEU A 296 -14.47 -3.63 -6.01
C LEU A 296 -15.25 -3.75 -4.70
N PHE A 297 -15.82 -4.93 -4.44
CA PHE A 297 -16.56 -5.18 -3.19
C PHE A 297 -15.64 -5.14 -1.98
N MET A 298 -14.43 -5.72 -2.06
CA MET A 298 -13.47 -5.67 -0.95
C MET A 298 -13.07 -4.23 -0.60
N GLY A 299 -12.92 -3.34 -1.59
CA GLY A 299 -12.69 -1.91 -1.37
C GLY A 299 -13.87 -1.21 -0.68
N ILE A 300 -15.10 -1.47 -1.14
CA ILE A 300 -16.32 -0.90 -0.55
C ILE A 300 -16.50 -1.37 0.91
N LEU A 301 -16.35 -2.67 1.16
CA LEU A 301 -16.46 -3.27 2.51
C LEU A 301 -15.41 -2.72 3.47
N SER A 302 -14.20 -2.42 2.97
CA SER A 302 -13.15 -1.79 3.76
C SER A 302 -13.55 -0.38 4.22
N LEU A 303 -14.15 0.42 3.35
CA LEU A 303 -14.67 1.75 3.72
C LEU A 303 -15.86 1.66 4.67
N PHE A 304 -16.78 0.72 4.42
CA PHE A 304 -17.93 0.50 5.29
C PHE A 304 -17.50 0.12 6.71
N SER A 305 -16.47 -0.72 6.85
CA SER A 305 -15.90 -1.09 8.15
C SER A 305 -15.39 0.12 8.94
N ILE A 306 -14.83 1.12 8.26
CA ILE A 306 -14.38 2.36 8.89
C ILE A 306 -15.56 3.20 9.39
N ILE A 307 -16.64 3.27 8.60
CA ILE A 307 -17.85 4.01 8.98
C ILE A 307 -18.47 3.39 10.24
N LEU A 308 -18.62 2.07 10.25
CA LEU A 308 -19.15 1.34 11.41
C LEU A 308 -18.32 1.55 12.68
N ASP A 309 -17.01 1.68 12.55
CA ASP A 309 -16.14 1.96 13.69
C ASP A 309 -16.27 3.39 14.22
N TRP A 310 -16.66 4.34 13.37
CA TRP A 310 -16.95 5.70 13.81
C TRP A 310 -18.22 5.83 14.61
N GLU A 311 -19.22 5.00 14.31
CA GLU A 311 -20.50 4.99 15.04
C GLU A 311 -20.38 4.31 16.41
N LYS A 312 -19.42 3.41 16.60
CA LYS A 312 -19.22 2.73 17.88
C LYS A 312 -18.69 3.71 18.94
N PRO A 313 -19.34 3.82 20.11
CA PRO A 313 -18.79 4.61 21.20
C PRO A 313 -17.43 4.04 21.61
N LYS A 314 -16.41 4.90 21.70
CA LYS A 314 -15.08 4.50 22.15
C LYS A 314 -15.20 3.98 23.59
N LYS A 315 -15.15 2.66 23.77
CA LYS A 315 -15.11 2.04 25.11
C LYS A 315 -13.91 2.62 25.85
N MET A 316 -14.15 3.30 26.97
CA MET A 316 -13.08 3.87 27.77
C MET A 316 -12.24 2.73 28.39
N PRO A 317 -10.92 2.90 28.55
CA PRO A 317 -10.01 1.83 28.99
C PRO A 317 -10.44 1.14 30.31
N TRP A 318 -11.16 1.85 31.16
CA TRP A 318 -11.60 1.40 32.49
C TRP A 318 -12.78 0.41 32.49
N GLN A 319 -13.46 0.20 31.35
CA GLN A 319 -14.60 -0.74 31.27
C GLN A 319 -14.21 -2.22 31.20
N TYR A 320 -12.93 -2.55 31.41
CA TYR A 320 -12.41 -3.92 31.38
C TYR A 320 -11.89 -4.42 32.75
N VAL A 321 -12.21 -3.72 33.84
CA VAL A 321 -11.94 -4.19 35.20
C VAL A 321 -13.23 -4.80 35.74
N TYR A 322 -13.45 -6.09 35.44
CA TYR A 322 -14.31 -7.00 36.19
C TYR A 322 -13.73 -8.41 36.05
#